data_AF-A0A6N8TFK8-F1
#
_entry.id   AF-A0A6N8TFK8-F1
#
_cell.length_a   1.000
_cell.length_b   1.000
_cell.length_c   1.000
_cell.angle_alpha   90.00
_cell.angle_beta   90.00
_cell.angle_gamma   90.00
#
_symmetry.space_group_name_H-M   'P 1'
#
loop_
_entity.id
_entity.type
_entity.pdbx_description
1 polymer ?
#
loop_
_entity_poly.entity_id
_entity_poly.type
_entity_poly.pdbx_seq_one_letter_code
_entity_poly.pdbx_strand_id
1 'polypeptide(L)'
;MIFRFFLNGKVTSERWAIFDFGSKIVNAGLVLLWVTGFGFLAYYGAFEPIKFGNEKVWAKMLIVLILTVNGLFIHAVILPKVKAQIGRSLLQGMSTRQKSVLLTSGAISATSWYVPLLLGALPQLNFVVPMTTILLAYALILALVAAVSHGVLLVVPNGSGDGASTRGPLMGQAVAA
;
A
#
# COMPACT_ATOMS: atom_id res chain seq x y z
N MET A 1 -14.71 -5.11 18.45
CA MET A 1 -14.28 -6.49 18.82
C MET A 1 -13.89 -7.33 17.60
N ILE A 2 -14.61 -7.25 16.47
CA ILE A 2 -14.33 -8.02 15.23
C ILE A 2 -12.96 -7.71 14.58
N PHE A 3 -12.52 -6.44 14.55
CA PHE A 3 -11.24 -6.05 13.94
C PHE A 3 -10.00 -6.69 14.59
N ARG A 4 -10.04 -6.96 15.91
CA ARG A 4 -8.92 -7.60 16.63
C ARG A 4 -8.72 -9.06 16.22
N PHE A 5 -9.79 -9.76 15.82
CA PHE A 5 -9.71 -11.16 15.41
C PHE A 5 -9.03 -11.31 14.04
N PHE A 6 -9.30 -10.38 13.10
CA PHE A 6 -8.63 -10.37 11.79
C PHE A 6 -7.14 -10.01 11.88
N LEU A 7 -6.77 -9.07 12.75
CA LEU A 7 -5.38 -8.65 12.97
C LEU A 7 -4.51 -9.71 13.68
N ASN A 8 -5.11 -10.55 14.52
CA ASN A 8 -4.41 -11.61 15.25
C ASN A 8 -4.39 -12.97 14.52
N GLY A 9 -4.99 -13.06 13.33
CA GLY A 9 -4.91 -14.27 12.52
C GLY A 9 -3.48 -14.55 12.03
N LYS A 10 -3.01 -15.79 12.17
CA LYS A 10 -1.73 -16.22 11.61
C LYS A 10 -1.75 -16.04 10.09
N VAL A 11 -0.64 -15.57 9.51
CA VAL A 11 -0.40 -15.58 8.06
C VAL A 11 -0.21 -17.04 7.66
N THR A 12 -1.28 -17.68 7.21
CA THR A 12 -1.25 -19.04 6.66
C THR A 12 -0.72 -19.01 5.23
N SER A 13 -0.23 -20.15 4.74
CA SER A 13 0.22 -20.30 3.35
C SER A 13 -0.89 -19.97 2.33
N GLU A 14 -2.15 -20.21 2.68
CA GLU A 14 -3.32 -19.81 1.87
C GLU A 14 -3.49 -18.28 1.79
N ARG A 15 -3.36 -17.55 2.91
CA ARG A 15 -3.41 -16.08 2.90
C ARG A 15 -2.27 -15.48 2.08
N TRP A 16 -1.10 -16.10 2.13
CA TRP A 16 0.02 -15.72 1.28
C TRP A 16 -0.30 -15.92 -0.20
N ALA A 17 -0.92 -17.05 -0.59
CA ALA A 17 -1.31 -17.29 -1.98
C ALA A 17 -2.30 -16.23 -2.51
N ILE A 18 -3.28 -15.81 -1.69
CA ILE A 18 -4.20 -14.72 -2.03
C ILE A 18 -3.44 -13.40 -2.25
N PHE A 19 -2.48 -13.10 -1.37
CA PHE A 19 -1.69 -11.88 -1.45
C PHE A 19 -0.74 -11.86 -2.67
N ASP A 20 -0.09 -12.99 -2.97
CA ASP A 20 0.75 -13.19 -4.15
C ASP A 20 -0.08 -13.06 -5.44
N PHE A 21 -1.27 -13.65 -5.47
CA PHE A 21 -2.20 -13.52 -6.60
C PHE A 21 -2.65 -12.06 -6.80
N GLY A 22 -3.03 -11.37 -5.72
CA GLY A 22 -3.38 -9.95 -5.78
C GLY A 22 -2.22 -9.08 -6.28
N SER A 23 -0.99 -9.36 -5.84
CA SER A 23 0.22 -8.69 -6.31
C SER A 23 0.44 -8.87 -7.81
N LYS A 24 0.21 -10.07 -8.35
CA LYS A 24 0.26 -10.34 -9.80
C LYS A 24 -0.81 -9.57 -10.57
N ILE A 25 -2.04 -9.49 -10.05
CA ILE A 25 -3.11 -8.67 -10.65
C ILE A 25 -2.70 -7.20 -10.71
N VAL A 26 -2.20 -6.66 -9.59
CA VAL A 26 -1.75 -5.26 -9.52
C VAL A 26 -0.64 -5.00 -10.54
N ASN A 27 0.32 -5.91 -10.66
CA ASN A 27 1.39 -5.78 -11.65
C ASN A 27 0.86 -5.81 -13.10
N ALA A 28 -0.03 -6.76 -13.42
CA ALA A 28 -0.65 -6.85 -14.74
C ALA A 28 -1.46 -5.60 -15.07
N GLY A 29 -2.24 -5.09 -14.11
CA GLY A 29 -2.98 -3.85 -14.26
C GLY A 29 -2.06 -2.64 -14.46
N LEU A 30 -0.91 -2.59 -13.77
CA LEU A 30 0.03 -1.49 -13.91
C LEU A 30 0.66 -1.47 -15.32
N VAL A 31 1.00 -2.65 -15.86
CA VAL A 31 1.42 -2.78 -17.27
C VAL A 31 0.32 -2.29 -18.20
N LEU A 32 -0.94 -2.69 -17.97
CA LEU A 32 -2.07 -2.23 -18.77
C LEU A 32 -2.25 -0.71 -18.70
N LEU A 33 -2.10 -0.08 -17.53
CA LEU A 33 -2.16 1.37 -17.37
C LEU A 33 -1.09 2.09 -18.20
N TRP A 34 0.14 1.57 -18.22
CA TRP A 34 1.20 2.15 -19.04
C TRP A 34 0.97 1.96 -20.53
N VAL A 35 0.58 0.75 -20.96
CA VAL A 35 0.29 0.45 -22.37
C VAL A 35 -0.84 1.35 -22.88
N THR A 36 -1.93 1.46 -22.12
CA THR A 36 -3.05 2.32 -22.49
C THR A 36 -2.69 3.81 -22.40
N GLY A 37 -1.95 4.23 -21.37
CA GLY A 37 -1.49 5.61 -21.21
C GLY A 37 -0.62 6.08 -22.36
N PHE A 38 0.43 5.33 -22.71
CA PHE A 38 1.27 5.63 -23.87
C PHE A 38 0.50 5.51 -25.19
N GLY A 39 -0.40 4.54 -25.31
CA GLY A 39 -1.29 4.41 -26.46
C GLY A 39 -2.14 5.68 -26.68
N PHE A 40 -2.73 6.22 -25.61
CA PHE A 40 -3.47 7.48 -25.67
C PHE A 40 -2.57 8.68 -26.01
N LEU A 41 -1.37 8.78 -25.43
CA LEU A 41 -0.44 9.86 -25.76
C LEU A 41 -0.01 9.82 -27.24
N ALA A 42 0.29 8.64 -27.76
CA ALA A 42 0.63 8.46 -29.17
C ALA A 42 -0.56 8.81 -30.08
N TYR A 43 -1.75 8.34 -29.73
CA TYR A 43 -2.98 8.68 -30.46
C TYR A 43 -3.26 10.19 -30.45
N TYR A 44 -3.15 10.86 -29.30
CA TYR A 44 -3.32 12.32 -29.22
C TYR A 44 -2.24 13.07 -29.98
N GLY A 45 -0.99 12.61 -29.96
CA GLY A 45 0.08 13.22 -30.74
C GLY A 45 -0.15 13.15 -32.26
N ALA A 46 -0.70 12.03 -32.76
CA ALA A 46 -0.88 11.79 -34.19
C ALA A 46 -2.22 12.32 -34.75
N PHE A 47 -3.31 12.17 -33.99
CA PHE A 47 -4.67 12.39 -34.50
C PHE A 47 -5.43 13.52 -33.80
N GLU A 48 -5.09 13.85 -32.55
CA GLU A 48 -5.83 14.85 -31.76
C GLU A 48 -4.89 15.75 -30.94
N PRO A 49 -4.02 16.56 -31.60
CA PRO A 49 -2.92 17.28 -30.94
C PRO A 49 -3.39 18.28 -29.87
N ILE A 50 -4.63 18.76 -29.98
CA ILE A 50 -5.25 19.61 -28.95
C ILE A 50 -5.32 18.84 -27.61
N LYS A 51 -5.70 17.55 -27.61
CA LYS A 51 -5.76 16.72 -26.39
C LYS A 51 -4.40 16.36 -25.82
N PHE A 52 -3.33 16.43 -26.61
CA PHE A 52 -1.97 16.24 -26.14
C PHE A 52 -1.55 17.34 -25.14
N GLY A 53 -2.03 18.57 -25.35
CA GLY A 53 -1.81 19.70 -24.44
C GLY A 53 -2.68 19.69 -23.17
N ASN A 54 -3.53 18.67 -22.99
CA ASN A 54 -4.42 18.61 -21.83
C ASN A 54 -3.64 18.22 -20.56
N GLU A 55 -3.42 19.21 -19.70
CA GLU A 55 -2.75 19.07 -18.40
C GLU A 55 -3.32 17.94 -17.53
N LYS A 56 -4.61 17.62 -17.64
CA LYS A 56 -5.23 16.48 -16.94
C LYS A 56 -4.63 15.13 -17.35
N VAL A 57 -4.28 14.97 -18.64
CA VAL A 57 -3.67 13.73 -19.15
C VAL A 57 -2.28 13.56 -18.54
N TRP A 58 -1.49 14.62 -18.50
CA TRP A 58 -0.16 14.62 -17.88
C TRP A 58 -0.22 14.39 -16.37
N ALA A 59 -1.21 14.95 -15.67
CA ALA A 59 -1.45 14.67 -14.26
C ALA A 59 -1.68 13.16 -14.02
N LYS A 60 -2.49 12.50 -14.86
CA LYS A 60 -2.70 11.04 -14.76
C LYS A 60 -1.40 10.28 -14.96
N MET A 61 -0.60 10.63 -15.96
CA MET A 61 0.68 9.97 -16.24
C MET A 61 1.64 10.10 -15.05
N LEU A 62 1.73 11.27 -14.43
CA LEU A 62 2.58 11.46 -13.25
C LEU A 62 2.07 10.66 -12.04
N ILE A 63 0.75 10.58 -11.84
CA ILE A 63 0.18 9.76 -10.76
C ILE A 63 0.45 8.26 -11.00
N VAL A 64 0.33 7.78 -12.24
CA VAL A 64 0.70 6.39 -12.61
C VAL A 64 2.19 6.13 -12.41
N LEU A 65 3.05 7.12 -12.67
CA LEU A 65 4.48 7.03 -12.35
C LEU A 65 4.71 6.90 -10.83
N ILE A 66 4.05 7.71 -10.01
CA ILE A 66 4.14 7.62 -8.54
C ILE A 66 3.65 6.25 -8.06
N LEU A 67 2.51 5.78 -8.60
CA LEU A 67 1.99 4.43 -8.33
C LEU A 67 3.03 3.35 -8.69
N THR A 68 3.72 3.51 -9.82
CA THR A 68 4.76 2.57 -10.28
C THR A 68 5.93 2.53 -9.32
N VAL A 69 6.47 3.69 -8.94
CA VAL A 69 7.59 3.79 -7.99
C VAL A 69 7.21 3.17 -6.64
N ASN A 70 6.01 3.47 -6.12
CA ASN A 70 5.53 2.89 -4.88
C ASN A 70 5.28 1.37 -5.01
N GLY A 71 4.76 0.91 -6.16
CA GLY A 71 4.59 -0.52 -6.46
C GLY A 71 5.93 -1.26 -6.43
N LEU A 72 6.96 -0.72 -7.10
CA LEU A 72 8.31 -1.29 -7.06
C LEU A 72 8.86 -1.36 -5.61
N PHE A 73 8.64 -0.30 -4.82
CA PHE A 73 9.02 -0.30 -3.40
C PHE A 73 8.28 -1.39 -2.60
N ILE A 74 6.98 -1.56 -2.80
CA ILE A 74 6.21 -2.63 -2.15
C ILE A 74 6.78 -4.00 -2.53
N HIS A 75 7.01 -4.25 -3.82
CA HIS A 75 7.50 -5.53 -4.31
C HIS A 75 8.92 -5.85 -3.82
N ALA A 76 9.81 -4.86 -3.79
CA ALA A 76 11.20 -5.06 -3.39
C ALA A 76 11.41 -5.09 -1.88
N VAL A 77 10.63 -4.32 -1.10
CA VAL A 77 10.90 -4.11 0.33
C VAL A 77 9.83 -4.72 1.24
N ILE A 78 8.57 -4.68 0.83
CA ILE A 78 7.45 -5.02 1.72
C ILE A 78 7.01 -6.46 1.52
N LEU A 79 6.83 -6.93 0.28
CA LEU A 79 6.45 -8.32 0.01
C LEU A 79 7.42 -9.33 0.64
N PRO A 80 8.76 -9.16 0.59
CA PRO A 80 9.68 -10.10 1.24
C PRO A 80 9.49 -10.14 2.76
N LYS A 81 9.21 -8.98 3.38
CA LYS A 81 8.95 -8.88 4.82
C LYS A 81 7.63 -9.53 5.20
N VAL A 82 6.58 -9.39 4.39
CA VAL A 82 5.30 -10.07 4.60
C VAL A 82 5.46 -11.58 4.44
N LYS A 83 6.23 -12.04 3.44
CA LYS A 83 6.55 -13.46 3.25
C LYS A 83 7.30 -14.05 4.45
N ALA A 84 8.21 -13.29 5.05
CA ALA A 84 8.93 -13.69 6.25
C ALA A 84 8.02 -13.81 7.50
N GLN A 85 6.77 -13.30 7.46
CA GLN A 85 5.80 -13.45 8.54
C GLN A 85 4.89 -14.68 8.40
N ILE A 86 5.08 -15.55 7.38
CA ILE A 86 4.31 -16.79 7.26
C ILE A 86 4.47 -17.62 8.55
N GLY A 87 3.34 -18.01 9.15
CA GLY A 87 3.26 -18.69 10.45
C GLY A 87 3.10 -17.78 11.67
N ARG A 88 3.23 -16.45 11.52
CA ARG A 88 3.06 -15.42 12.57
C ARG A 88 1.92 -14.47 12.20
N SER A 89 1.44 -13.61 13.10
CA SER A 89 0.54 -12.52 12.69
C SER A 89 1.30 -11.49 11.84
N LEU A 90 0.62 -10.90 10.86
CA LEU A 90 1.22 -10.01 9.83
C LEU A 90 1.99 -8.82 10.42
N LEU A 91 1.58 -8.33 11.60
CA LEU A 91 2.23 -7.20 12.28
C LEU A 91 3.07 -7.63 13.49
N GLN A 92 3.09 -8.91 13.83
CA GLN A 92 3.75 -9.42 15.03
C GLN A 92 5.27 -9.36 14.88
N GLY A 93 5.97 -8.81 15.87
CA GLY A 93 7.43 -8.67 15.83
C GLY A 93 7.96 -7.61 14.86
N MET A 94 7.10 -6.91 14.12
CA MET A 94 7.49 -5.74 13.34
C MET A 94 7.61 -4.50 14.24
N SER A 95 8.63 -3.68 14.00
CA SER A 95 8.75 -2.38 14.69
C SER A 95 7.63 -1.43 14.25
N THR A 96 7.29 -0.44 15.08
CA THR A 96 6.28 0.58 14.75
C THR A 96 6.55 1.25 13.40
N ARG A 97 7.83 1.49 13.10
CA ARG A 97 8.27 2.04 11.80
C ARG A 97 7.97 1.11 10.64
N GLN A 98 8.22 -0.19 10.78
CA GLN A 98 7.94 -1.16 9.72
C GLN A 98 6.43 -1.30 9.47
N LYS A 99 5.62 -1.32 10.53
CA LYS A 99 4.15 -1.32 10.42
C LYS A 99 3.64 -0.06 9.70
N SER A 100 4.18 1.10 10.06
CA SER A 100 3.86 2.38 9.42
C SER A 100 4.18 2.37 7.92
N VAL A 101 5.39 1.94 7.56
CA VAL A 101 5.78 1.85 6.15
C VAL A 101 4.86 0.90 5.37
N LEU A 102 4.47 -0.23 5.96
CA LEU A 102 3.55 -1.19 5.34
C LEU A 102 2.15 -0.60 5.12
N LEU A 103 1.56 0.01 6.15
CA LEU A 103 0.22 0.59 6.06
C LEU A 103 0.18 1.79 5.12
N THR A 104 1.13 2.72 5.26
CA THR A 104 1.18 3.94 4.46
C THR A 104 1.45 3.64 2.99
N SER A 105 2.39 2.76 2.65
CA SER A 105 2.65 2.38 1.25
C SER A 105 1.46 1.65 0.60
N GLY A 106 0.78 0.79 1.35
CA GLY A 106 -0.45 0.13 0.90
C GLY A 106 -1.57 1.13 0.64
N ALA A 107 -1.77 2.09 1.56
CA ALA A 107 -2.76 3.16 1.42
C ALA A 107 -2.45 4.07 0.21
N ILE A 108 -1.19 4.52 0.06
CA ILE A 108 -0.73 5.29 -1.10
C ILE A 108 -1.04 4.52 -2.39
N SER A 109 -0.70 3.22 -2.45
CA SER A 109 -0.96 2.39 -3.63
C SER A 109 -2.46 2.37 -3.96
N ALA A 110 -3.31 2.06 -2.98
CA ALA A 110 -4.76 2.04 -3.17
C ALA A 110 -5.30 3.38 -3.67
N THR A 111 -4.92 4.50 -3.03
CA THR A 111 -5.32 5.84 -3.48
C THR A 111 -4.86 6.13 -4.90
N SER A 112 -3.60 5.82 -5.23
CA SER A 112 -3.01 6.11 -6.54
C SER A 112 -3.63 5.29 -7.67
N TRP A 113 -4.28 4.17 -7.37
CA TRP A 113 -5.08 3.39 -8.32
C TRP A 113 -6.39 4.09 -8.68
N TYR A 114 -7.11 4.62 -7.69
CA TYR A 114 -8.43 5.22 -7.93
C TYR A 114 -8.36 6.59 -8.61
N VAL A 115 -7.36 7.40 -8.30
CA VAL A 115 -7.31 8.79 -8.77
C VAL A 115 -7.25 8.91 -10.31
N PRO A 116 -6.38 8.19 -11.05
CA PRO A 116 -6.38 8.23 -12.51
C PRO A 116 -7.69 7.75 -13.13
N LEU A 117 -8.35 6.74 -12.51
CA LEU A 117 -9.65 6.22 -12.95
C LEU A 117 -10.75 7.28 -12.79
N LEU A 118 -10.80 7.96 -11.64
CA LEU A 118 -11.74 9.06 -11.39
C LEU A 118 -11.51 10.22 -12.37
N LEU A 119 -10.26 10.63 -12.59
CA LEU A 119 -9.92 11.65 -13.58
C LEU A 119 -10.24 11.19 -15.02
N GLY A 120 -10.27 9.88 -15.27
CA GLY A 120 -10.76 9.21 -16.47
C GLY A 120 -12.23 9.45 -16.71
N ALA A 121 -13.03 9.19 -15.67
CA ALA A 121 -14.48 9.26 -15.70
C ALA A 121 -15.06 10.68 -15.73
N LEU A 122 -14.26 11.71 -15.43
CA LEU A 122 -14.71 13.11 -15.35
C LEU A 122 -14.21 13.93 -16.55
N PRO A 123 -14.87 13.88 -17.73
CA PRO A 123 -14.47 14.63 -18.91
C PRO A 123 -14.55 16.16 -18.70
N GLN A 124 -15.44 16.64 -17.81
CA GLN A 124 -15.61 18.07 -17.51
C GLN A 124 -14.36 18.78 -16.99
N LEU A 125 -13.35 18.02 -16.53
CA LEU A 125 -12.08 18.58 -16.07
C LEU A 125 -11.07 18.79 -17.21
N ASN A 126 -11.37 18.32 -18.43
CA ASN A 126 -10.47 18.48 -19.59
C ASN A 126 -10.26 19.96 -19.89
N PHE A 127 -9.00 20.40 -19.98
CA PHE A 127 -8.63 21.80 -20.29
C PHE A 127 -9.13 22.88 -19.31
N VAL A 128 -9.80 22.49 -18.22
CA VAL A 128 -10.34 23.43 -17.22
C VAL A 128 -9.45 23.49 -15.99
N VAL A 129 -9.01 22.33 -15.50
CA VAL A 129 -8.26 22.25 -14.24
C VAL A 129 -6.77 22.07 -14.53
N PRO A 130 -5.90 22.96 -14.03
CA PRO A 130 -4.45 22.82 -14.17
C PRO A 130 -3.92 21.55 -13.52
N MET A 131 -2.84 21.01 -14.08
CA MET A 131 -2.12 19.83 -13.57
C MET A 131 -1.68 20.06 -12.12
N THR A 132 -1.20 21.25 -11.80
CA THR A 132 -0.76 21.63 -10.45
C THR A 132 -1.87 21.48 -9.42
N THR A 133 -3.09 21.95 -9.72
CA THR A 133 -4.25 21.81 -8.83
C THR A 133 -4.61 20.35 -8.60
N ILE A 134 -4.60 19.53 -9.65
CA ILE A 134 -4.87 18.08 -9.53
C ILE A 134 -3.82 17.41 -8.66
N LEU A 135 -2.54 17.71 -8.88
CA LEU A 135 -1.43 17.11 -8.13
C LEU A 135 -1.40 17.58 -6.67
N LEU A 136 -1.75 18.84 -6.38
CA LEU A 136 -1.88 19.33 -5.02
C LEU A 136 -3.03 18.65 -4.30
N ALA A 137 -4.21 18.52 -4.94
CA ALA A 137 -5.33 17.79 -4.36
C ALA A 137 -4.95 16.33 -4.09
N TYR A 138 -4.26 15.68 -5.03
CA TYR A 138 -3.73 14.34 -4.86
C TYR A 138 -2.72 14.26 -3.69
N ALA A 139 -1.78 15.19 -3.60
CA ALA A 139 -0.80 15.24 -2.51
C ALA A 139 -1.46 15.44 -1.14
N LEU A 140 -2.51 16.26 -1.05
CA LEU A 140 -3.30 16.44 0.18
C LEU A 140 -4.01 15.14 0.58
N ILE A 141 -4.60 14.42 -0.39
CA ILE A 141 -5.20 13.11 -0.12
C ILE A 141 -4.13 12.12 0.37
N LEU A 142 -2.95 12.09 -0.27
CA LEU A 142 -1.84 11.24 0.16
C LEU A 142 -1.38 11.58 1.59
N ALA A 143 -1.27 12.86 1.92
CA ALA A 143 -0.92 13.31 3.26
C ALA A 143 -1.96 12.88 4.30
N LEU A 144 -3.26 12.99 3.96
CA LEU A 144 -4.35 12.56 4.82
C LEU A 144 -4.33 11.04 5.06
N VAL A 145 -4.20 10.22 4.01
CA VAL A 145 -4.17 8.76 4.19
C VAL A 145 -2.91 8.30 4.93
N ALA A 146 -1.78 8.99 4.75
CA ALA A 146 -0.58 8.77 5.56
C ALA A 146 -0.83 9.11 7.03
N ALA A 147 -1.41 10.28 7.32
CA ALA A 147 -1.74 10.70 8.69
C ALA A 147 -2.70 9.71 9.37
N VAL A 148 -3.74 9.25 8.66
CA VAL A 148 -4.66 8.22 9.15
C VAL A 148 -3.92 6.91 9.42
N SER A 149 -3.04 6.47 8.51
CA SER A 149 -2.25 5.24 8.68
C SER A 149 -1.35 5.31 9.92
N HIS A 150 -0.76 6.46 10.20
CA HIS A 150 -0.02 6.72 11.43
C HIS A 150 -0.90 6.74 12.67
N GLY A 151 -2.07 7.40 12.61
CA GLY A 151 -3.02 7.46 13.71
C GLY A 151 -3.54 6.08 14.13
N VAL A 152 -3.78 5.18 13.17
CA VAL A 152 -4.17 3.78 13.43
C VAL A 152 -3.13 3.08 14.33
N LEU A 153 -1.84 3.33 14.13
CA LEU A 153 -0.78 2.72 14.93
C LEU A 153 -0.74 3.21 16.38
N LEU A 154 -1.24 4.42 16.66
CA LEU A 154 -1.36 4.92 18.03
C LEU A 154 -2.48 4.21 18.80
N VAL A 155 -3.50 3.75 18.09
CA VAL A 155 -4.66 3.05 18.67
C VAL A 155 -4.41 1.55 18.82
N VAL A 156 -3.54 0.96 17.99
CA VAL A 156 -3.17 -0.45 18.08
C VAL A 156 -2.14 -0.62 19.22
N PRO A 157 -2.48 -1.31 20.32
CA PRO A 157 -1.54 -1.53 21.40
C PRO A 157 -0.34 -2.31 20.86
N ASN A 158 0.87 -1.82 21.14
CA ASN A 158 2.07 -2.63 20.91
C ASN A 158 1.95 -3.86 21.80
N GLY A 159 1.67 -5.02 21.21
CA GLY A 159 1.77 -6.29 21.90
C GLY A 159 3.18 -6.40 22.45
N SER A 160 3.29 -6.24 23.76
CA SER A 160 4.53 -6.27 24.53
C SER A 160 5.29 -7.53 24.15
N GLY A 161 6.50 -7.35 23.62
CA GLY A 161 7.49 -8.41 23.53
C GLY A 161 8.08 -8.77 24.89
N ASP A 162 7.27 -8.81 25.95
CA ASP A 162 7.70 -9.21 27.30
C ASP A 162 6.91 -10.43 27.74
N GLY A 163 7.43 -11.58 27.37
CA GLY A 163 6.93 -12.87 27.80
C GLY A 163 8.04 -13.89 27.74
N ALA A 164 8.92 -13.88 28.75
CA ALA A 164 9.53 -15.05 29.40
C ALA A 164 10.89 -14.73 30.07
N SER A 165 10.87 -13.89 31.11
CA SER A 165 11.91 -13.85 32.16
C SER A 165 11.38 -14.40 33.49
N THR A 166 10.36 -15.27 33.46
CA THR A 166 9.91 -16.03 34.62
C THR A 166 10.71 -17.33 34.74
N ARG A 167 11.99 -17.23 35.12
CA ARG A 167 12.63 -18.30 35.89
C ARG A 167 12.36 -18.01 37.38
N GLY A 168 11.17 -18.44 37.83
CA GLY A 168 10.90 -18.61 39.26
C GLY A 168 11.76 -19.74 39.83
N PRO A 169 12.03 -19.75 41.14
CA PRO A 169 13.09 -20.53 41.76
C PRO A 169 12.74 -22.03 41.77
N LEU A 170 13.68 -22.88 41.32
CA LEU A 170 13.62 -24.32 41.53
C LEU A 170 13.90 -24.60 43.01
N MET A 171 12.84 -24.66 43.81
CA MET A 171 12.84 -25.32 45.11
C MET A 171 11.97 -26.56 44.99
N GLY A 172 12.54 -27.73 45.29
CA GLY A 172 11.78 -28.97 45.47
C GLY A 172 12.13 -30.11 44.51
N GLN A 173 13.38 -30.59 44.54
CA GLN A 173 13.58 -32.03 44.47
C GLN A 173 13.99 -32.51 45.86
N ALA A 174 13.04 -33.20 46.47
CA ALA A 174 13.27 -34.05 47.61
C ALA A 174 13.74 -35.44 47.12
N VAL A 175 14.36 -36.17 48.05
CA VAL A 175 14.57 -37.63 48.13
C VAL A 175 15.93 -38.18 47.69
N ALA A 176 16.79 -38.43 48.69
CA ALA A 176 17.40 -39.74 49.01
C ALA A 176 18.19 -39.53 50.34
N ALA A 177 17.70 -40.03 51.47
CA ALA A 177 18.01 -41.35 52.04
C ALA A 177 19.46 -41.44 52.50
#